data_AF-A0A1G4WRL4-F1
#
_entry.id   AF-A0A1G4WRL4-F1
#
_cell.length_a   1.000
_cell.length_b   1.000
_cell.length_c   1.000
_cell.angle_alpha   90.00
_cell.angle_beta   90.00
_cell.angle_gamma   90.00
#
_symmetry.space_group_name_H-M   'P 1'
#
loop_
_entity.id
_entity.type
_entity.pdbx_description
1 polymer ?
#
loop_
_entity_poly.entity_id
_entity_poly.type
_entity_poly.pdbx_seq_one_letter_code
_entity_poly.pdbx_strand_id
1 'polypeptide(L)' 'MHLSILHDATGNVLGLAASPPGAPVSHLQGKAGELTTVVDMTEELRGVEPSEMASRLADIVVNYRVAMPTSRAQLVKK' A
#
# COMPACT_ATOMS: atom_id res chain seq x y z
N MET A 1 9.31 2.64 6.14
CA MET A 1 7.87 2.91 6.33
C MET A 1 7.14 1.72 5.73
N HIS A 2 6.11 1.20 6.40
CA HIS A 2 5.32 0.08 5.88
C HIS A 2 3.99 0.62 5.37
N LEU A 3 3.53 0.10 4.23
CA LEU A 3 2.21 0.40 3.69
C LEU A 3 1.36 -0.87 3.74
N SER A 4 0.30 -0.83 4.53
CA SER A 4 -0.75 -1.84 4.49
C SER A 4 -1.77 -1.44 3.43
N ILE A 5 -2.00 -2.31 2.46
CA ILE A 5 -2.85 -2.07 1.31
C ILE A 5 -3.97 -3.11 1.34
N LEU A 6 -5.20 -2.62 1.44
CA LEU A 6 -6.40 -3.43 1.25
C LEU A 6 -6.73 -3.43 -0.25
N HIS A 7 -6.89 -4.62 -0.84
CA HIS A 7 -7.22 -4.75 -2.25
C HIS A 7 -8.17 -5.91 -2.52
N ASP A 8 -8.86 -5.87 -3.67
CA ASP A 8 -9.71 -6.97 -4.12
C ASP A 8 -8.90 -8.11 -4.76
N ALA A 9 -9.59 -9.18 -5.17
CA ALA A 9 -9.00 -10.33 -5.85
C ALA A 9 -8.32 -9.99 -7.20
N THR A 10 -8.63 -8.85 -7.80
CA THR A 10 -8.02 -8.36 -9.05
C THR A 10 -6.83 -7.42 -8.80
N GLY A 11 -6.54 -7.10 -7.54
CA GLY A 11 -5.47 -6.21 -7.13
C GLY A 11 -5.84 -4.73 -7.08
N ASN A 12 -7.13 -4.37 -7.22
CA ASN A 12 -7.57 -2.98 -7.09
C ASN A 12 -7.46 -2.52 -5.64
N VAL A 13 -6.82 -1.37 -5.43
CA VAL A 13 -6.63 -0.81 -4.09
C VAL A 13 -7.95 -0.21 -3.59
N LEU A 14 -8.42 -0.72 -2.45
CA LEU A 14 -9.64 -0.28 -1.77
C LEU A 14 -9.33 0.64 -0.58
N GLY A 15 -8.14 0.48 0.01
CA GLY A 15 -7.70 1.27 1.16
C GLY A 15 -6.21 1.12 1.40
N LEU A 16 -5.64 2.09 2.11
CA LEU A 16 -4.24 2.08 2.45
C LEU A 16 -3.98 2.78 3.80
N ALA A 17 -3.02 2.24 4.54
CA ALA A 17 -2.56 2.78 5.80
C ALA A 17 -1.04 2.73 5.85
N ALA A 18 -0.43 3.86 6.20
CA ALA A 18 1.01 4.01 6.24
C ALA A 18 1.49 4.04 7.69
N SER A 19 2.46 3.18 8.02
CA SER A 19 3.04 3.06 9.35
C SER A 19 4.50 3.53 9.34
N PRO A 20 4.89 4.47 10.23
CA PRO A 20 6.27 4.92 10.35
C PRO A 20 7.26 3.78 10.60
N PRO A 21 8.55 3.95 10.26
CA PRO A 21 9.58 2.98 10.63
C PRO A 21 9.59 2.73 12.15
N GLY A 22 9.60 1.47 12.58
CA GLY A 22 9.63 1.10 13.99
C GLY A 22 8.29 1.19 14.72
N ALA A 23 7.23 1.71 14.08
CA ALA A 23 5.87 1.63 14.60
C ALA A 23 5.23 0.27 14.21
N PRO A 24 4.28 -0.24 15.01
CA PRO A 24 3.49 -1.40 14.63
C PRO A 24 2.78 -1.16 13.30
N VAL A 25 2.74 -2.20 12.44
CA VAL A 25 2.05 -2.13 11.15
C VAL A 25 0.55 -2.00 11.41
N SER A 26 -0.07 -1.00 10.79
CA SER A 26 -1.52 -0.80 10.86
C SER A 26 -2.20 -1.87 10.02
N HIS A 27 -2.92 -2.79 10.66
CA HIS A 27 -3.67 -3.82 9.94
C HIS A 27 -5.02 -3.26 9.48
N LEU A 28 -5.21 -3.19 8.16
CA LEU A 28 -6.53 -2.90 7.59
C LEU A 28 -7.40 -4.16 7.68
N GLN A 29 -8.59 -4.00 8.23
CA GLN A 29 -9.55 -5.09 8.40
C GLN A 29 -10.34 -5.26 7.10
N GLY A 30 -10.05 -6.33 6.36
CA GLY A 30 -10.75 -6.66 5.12
C GLY A 30 -12.07 -7.40 5.36
N LYS A 31 -12.96 -7.33 4.37
CA LYS A 31 -14.21 -8.10 4.26
C LYS A 31 -14.00 -9.35 3.40
N ALA A 32 -15.03 -10.18 3.28
CA ALA A 32 -15.00 -11.37 2.42
C ALA A 32 -14.68 -10.99 0.96
N GLY A 33 -13.61 -11.58 0.41
CA GLY A 33 -13.13 -11.29 -0.95
C GLY A 33 -12.08 -10.17 -1.02
N GLU A 34 -11.73 -9.53 0.10
CA GLU A 34 -10.67 -8.53 0.19
C GLU A 34 -9.42 -9.13 0.83
N LEU A 35 -8.26 -8.64 0.42
CA LEU A 35 -6.94 -9.07 0.86
C LEU A 35 -6.16 -7.89 1.41
N THR A 36 -5.50 -8.07 2.55
CA THR A 36 -4.60 -7.08 3.12
C THR A 36 -3.16 -7.51 2.88
N THR A 37 -2.41 -6.67 2.19
CA THR A 37 -1.02 -6.90 1.84
C THR A 37 -0.16 -5.81 2.45
N VAL A 38 0.94 -6.19 3.10
CA VAL A 38 1.94 -5.23 3.59
C VAL A 38 3.07 -5.13 2.57
N VAL A 39 3.35 -3.91 2.12
CA VAL A 39 4.43 -3.60 1.19
C VAL A 39 5.40 -2.66 1.89
N ASP A 40 6.68 -2.96 1.82
CA ASP A 40 7.73 -2.02 2.19
C ASP A 40 7.77 -0.91 1.14
N MET A 41 7.55 0.34 1.55
CA MET A 41 7.77 1.46 0.65
C MET A 41 9.26 1.50 0.25
N THR A 42 9.52 1.53 -1.05
CA THR A 42 10.86 1.71 -1.61
C THR A 42 11.47 3.03 -1.14
N GLU A 43 12.80 3.14 -1.23
CA GLU A 43 13.56 4.32 -0.78
C GLU A 43 13.09 5.64 -1.40
N GLU A 44 12.37 5.61 -2.53
CA GLU A 44 11.78 6.77 -3.20
C GLU A 44 10.79 7.57 -2.33
N LEU A 45 10.30 6.99 -1.24
CA LEU A 45 9.38 7.65 -0.31
C LEU A 45 10.05 7.96 1.04
N ARG A 46 11.32 7.57 1.23
CA ARG A 46 12.15 8.03 2.35
C ARG A 46 12.55 9.48 2.08
N GLY A 47 11.79 10.42 2.64
CA GLY A 47 12.07 11.86 2.51
C GLY A 47 10.95 12.66 1.85
N VAL A 48 9.82 12.02 1.53
CA VAL A 48 8.61 12.74 1.15
C VAL A 48 8.05 13.43 2.39
N GLU A 49 7.87 14.74 2.31
CA GLU A 49 7.29 15.53 3.38
C GLU A 49 5.87 15.03 3.70
N PRO A 50 5.43 15.06 4.96
CA PRO A 50 4.08 14.60 5.34
C PRO A 50 2.94 15.25 4.54
N SER A 51 3.14 16.50 4.08
CA SER A 51 2.21 17.24 3.23
C SER A 51 2.07 16.65 1.81
N GLU A 52 3.15 16.08 1.28
CA GLU A 52 3.18 15.45 -0.05
C GLU A 52 2.80 13.96 0.01
N MET A 53 2.93 13.35 1.19
CA MET A 53 2.57 11.96 1.44
C MET A 53 1.11 11.69 1.10
N ALA A 54 0.19 12.58 1.48
CA ALA A 54 -1.23 12.42 1.17
C ALA A 54 -1.50 12.37 -0.35
N SER A 55 -0.91 13.28 -1.12
CA SER A 55 -1.01 13.31 -2.58
C SER A 55 -0.43 12.05 -3.22
N ARG A 56 0.68 11.55 -2.69
CA ARG A 56 1.33 10.33 -3.20
C ARG A 56 0.54 9.07 -2.87
N LEU A 57 -0.06 9.00 -1.69
CA LEU A 57 -0.95 7.90 -1.32
C LEU A 57 -2.22 7.91 -2.20
N ALA A 58 -2.78 9.08 -2.48
CA ALA A 58 -3.90 9.22 -3.41
C ALA A 58 -3.53 8.74 -4.82
N ASP A 59 -2.33 9.09 -5.31
CA ASP A 59 -1.81 8.61 -6.59
C ASP A 59 -1.71 7.06 -6.64
N ILE A 60 -1.28 6.42 -5.54
CA ILE A 60 -1.22 4.96 -5.43
C ILE A 60 -2.60 4.31 -5.58
N VAL A 61 -3.64 4.84 -4.91
CA VAL A 61 -5.01 4.31 -5.05
C VAL A 61 -5.48 4.37 -6.51
N VAL A 62 -5.23 5.51 -7.16
CA VAL A 62 -5.75 5.78 -8.50
C VAL A 62 -4.98 5.00 -9.57
N ASN A 63 -3.65 5.01 -9.51
CA ASN A 63 -2.80 4.61 -10.63
C ASN A 63 -2.09 3.26 -10.44
N TYR A 64 -2.17 2.62 -9.27
CA TYR A 64 -1.45 1.39 -8.99
C TYR A 64 -2.38 0.25 -8.59
N ARG A 65 -1.92 -0.98 -8.82
CA ARG A 65 -2.55 -2.22 -8.36
C ARG A 65 -1.54 -3.07 -7.61
N VAL A 66 -2.02 -3.89 -6.70
CA VAL A 66 -1.19 -4.90 -6.03
C VAL A 66 -1.07 -6.09 -6.97
N ALA A 67 0.17 -6.40 -7.38
CA ALA A 67 0.48 -7.63 -8.09
C ALA A 67 1.25 -8.58 -7.16
N MET A 68 0.91 -9.86 -7.22
CA MET A 68 1.66 -10.93 -6.55
C MET A 68 2.25 -11.90 -7.58
N PRO A 69 3.22 -11.45 -8.42
CA PRO A 69 3.83 -12.31 -9.43
C PRO A 69 4.72 -13.41 -8.82
N THR A 70 5.11 -13.25 -7.55
CA THR A 70 5.94 -14.19 -6.78
C THR A 70 5.48 -14.21 -5.31
N SER A 71 6.26 -14.79 -4.40
CA SER A 71 5.99 -14.81 -2.95
C SER A 71 5.99 -13.43 -2.27
N ARG A 72 6.31 -12.36 -3.01
CA ARG A 72 6.27 -10.98 -2.51
C ARG A 72 5.31 -10.15 -3.35
N ALA A 73 4.42 -9.45 -2.66
CA ALA A 73 3.55 -8.49 -3.28
C ALA A 73 4.30 -7.21 -3.67
N GLN A 74 3.91 -6.63 -4.79
CA GLN A 74 4.50 -5.41 -5.34
C GLN A 74 3.39 -4.48 -5.84
N LEU A 75 3.59 -3.18 -5.67
CA LEU A 75 2.78 -2.18 -6.35
C LEU A 75 3.26 -2.06 -7.80
N VAL A 76 2.36 -2.31 -8.75
CA VAL A 76 2.62 -2.10 -10.17
C VAL A 76 1.68 -1.04 -10.72
N LYS A 77 2.17 -0.22 -11.64
CA LYS A 77 1.34 0.77 -12.33
C LYS A 77 0.27 0.04 -13.17
N LYS A 78 -0.96 0.56 -13.16
CA LYS A 78 -2.07 0.05 -13.98
C LYS A 78 -1.78 0.20 -15.47
#